data_AF-A0A9E3GE70-F1
#
_entry.id   AF-A0A9E3GE70-F1
#
_cell.length_a   1.000
_cell.length_b   1.000
_cell.length_c   1.000
_cell.angle_alpha   90.00
_cell.angle_beta   90.00
_cell.angle_gamma   90.00
#
_symmetry.space_group_name_H-M   'P 1'
#
loop_
_entity.id
_entity.type
_entity.pdbx_description
1 polymer ?
#
loop_
_entity_poly.entity_id
_entity_poly.type
_entity_poly.pdbx_seq_one_letter_code
_entity_poly.pdbx_strand_id
1 'polypeptide(L)' 'MESHGNPELVPVEKLHAGDPVTDINGGGQRYIVLESKALGDSCVVLELESRVDHQLQVIEKSFPAGYHFCRAHHRYL' A
#
# COMPACT_ATOMS: atom_id res chain seq x y z
N MET A 1 -6.57 -7.56 26.21
CA MET A 1 -7.54 -6.84 25.36
C MET A 1 -6.71 -6.10 24.32
N GLU A 2 -6.27 -6.84 23.31
CA GLU A 2 -5.47 -6.28 22.23
C GLU A 2 -6.47 -5.50 21.37
N SER A 3 -6.35 -4.17 21.36
CA SER A 3 -7.17 -3.34 20.50
C SER A 3 -6.84 -3.76 19.08
N HIS A 4 -7.67 -4.63 18.49
CA HIS A 4 -7.76 -4.83 17.06
C HIS A 4 -8.22 -3.49 16.48
N GLY A 5 -7.27 -2.56 16.41
CA GLY A 5 -7.46 -1.27 15.76
C GLY A 5 -7.94 -1.59 14.37
N ASN A 6 -9.17 -1.16 14.09
CA ASN A 6 -9.81 -1.38 12.81
C ASN A 6 -8.80 -1.01 11.71
N PRO A 7 -8.41 -1.95 10.82
CA PRO A 7 -7.42 -1.66 9.79
C PRO A 7 -7.86 -0.40 9.04
N GLU A 8 -7.10 0.68 9.14
CA GLU A 8 -7.49 1.94 8.51
C GLU A 8 -7.39 1.73 7.00
N LEU A 9 -8.55 1.64 6.34
CA LEU A 9 -8.63 1.53 4.89
C LEU A 9 -8.35 2.91 4.30
N VAL A 10 -7.24 3.00 3.58
CA VAL A 10 -6.79 4.21 2.90
C VAL A 10 -6.97 4.01 1.40
N PRO A 11 -7.67 4.92 0.70
CA PRO A 11 -7.80 4.84 -0.74
C PRO A 11 -6.45 5.13 -1.41
N VAL A 12 -6.20 4.51 -2.56
CA VAL A 12 -4.93 4.59 -3.30
C VAL A 12 -4.51 6.03 -3.62
N GLU A 13 -5.47 6.93 -3.83
CA GLU A 13 -5.25 8.36 -4.10
C GLU A 13 -4.71 9.15 -2.90
N LYS A 14 -4.81 8.59 -1.69
CA LYS A 14 -4.30 9.20 -0.45
C LYS A 14 -2.98 8.59 0.02
N LEU A 15 -2.43 7.65 -0.74
CA LEU A 15 -1.15 7.05 -0.43
C LEU A 15 -0.02 7.95 -0.89
N HIS A 16 0.99 8.09 -0.04
CA HIS A 16 2.18 8.87 -0.32
C HIS A 16 3.44 8.01 -0.24
N ALA A 17 4.51 8.49 -0.87
CA ALA A 17 5.83 7.90 -0.73
C ALA A 17 6.22 7.78 0.77
N GLY A 18 6.59 6.57 1.18
CA GLY A 18 6.92 6.19 2.54
C GLY A 18 5.78 5.52 3.32
N ASP A 19 4.55 5.51 2.81
CA ASP A 19 3.43 4.87 3.50
C ASP A 19 3.57 3.33 3.49
N PRO A 20 3.60 2.67 4.66
CA PRO A 20 3.52 1.23 4.74
C PRO A 20 2.05 0.79 4.60
N VAL A 21 1.78 -0.05 3.61
CA VAL A 21 0.43 -0.51 3.26
C VAL A 21 0.37 -2.03 3.18
N THR A 22 -0.81 -2.59 3.41
CA THR A 22 -1.12 -4.00 3.22
C THR A 22 -2.24 -4.12 2.21
N ASP A 23 -1.97 -4.86 1.14
CA ASP A 23 -2.96 -5.20 0.13
C ASP A 23 -3.85 -6.33 0.66
N ILE A 24 -5.01 -5.95 1.20
CA ILE A 24 -6.01 -6.89 1.70
C ILE A 24 -6.70 -7.68 0.58
N ASN A 25 -6.71 -7.16 -0.65
CA ASN A 25 -7.35 -7.82 -1.79
C ASN A 25 -6.36 -8.80 -2.46
N GLY A 26 -5.07 -8.50 -2.44
CA GLY A 26 -3.98 -9.35 -2.92
C GLY A 26 -3.46 -10.37 -1.92
N GLY A 27 -4.28 -10.78 -0.95
CA GLY A 27 -3.94 -11.86 0.00
C GLY A 27 -3.13 -11.42 1.22
N GLY A 28 -3.10 -10.12 1.55
CA GLY A 28 -2.43 -9.60 2.75
C GLY A 28 -0.95 -9.28 2.54
N GLN A 29 -0.50 -9.10 1.29
CA GLN A 29 0.87 -8.73 0.99
C GLN A 29 1.17 -7.32 1.50
N ARG A 30 2.32 -7.15 2.15
CA ARG A 30 2.79 -5.85 2.66
C ARG A 30 3.68 -5.18 1.63
N TYR A 31 3.48 -3.87 1.49
CA TYR A 31 4.24 -3.01 0.61
C TYR A 31 4.61 -1.72 1.33
N ILE A 32 5.69 -1.07 0.88
CA ILE A 32 5.97 0.33 1.19
C ILE A 32 5.78 1.12 -0.10
N VAL A 33 4.98 2.17 -0.07
CA VAL A 33 4.80 3.03 -1.23
C VAL A 33 6.11 3.80 -1.46
N LEU A 34 6.70 3.67 -2.63
CA LEU A 34 7.90 4.42 -3.01
C LEU A 34 7.51 5.69 -3.77
N GLU A 35 6.56 5.56 -4.70
CA GLU A 35 6.02 6.67 -5.47
C GLU A 35 4.54 6.45 -5.77
N SER A 36 3.79 7.55 -5.89
CA SER A 36 2.38 7.55 -6.23
C SER A 36 2.10 8.56 -7.34
N LYS A 37 1.51 8.11 -8.44
CA LYS A 37 1.19 8.95 -9.60
C LYS A 37 -0.25 8.74 -10.05
N ALA A 38 -1.07 9.77 -9.90
CA ALA A 38 -2.42 9.77 -10.45
C ALA A 38 -2.37 9.89 -11.99
N LEU A 39 -2.95 8.91 -12.67
CA LEU A 39 -3.13 8.90 -14.12
C LEU A 39 -4.57 9.38 -14.43
N GLY A 40 -4.78 10.69 -14.26
CA GLY A 40 -6.12 11.30 -14.32
C GLY A 40 -7.01 10.94 -13.14
N ASP A 41 -8.33 11.12 -13.27
CA ASP A 41 -9.30 10.88 -12.19
C ASP A 41 -9.66 9.39 -11.97
N SER A 42 -9.20 8.49 -12.86
CA SER A 42 -9.70 7.11 -12.88
C SER A 42 -8.71 6.06 -12.37
N CYS A 43 -7.41 6.36 -12.34
CA CYS A 43 -6.38 5.37 -12.05
C CYS A 43 -5.18 6.00 -11.34
N VAL A 44 -4.57 5.26 -10.42
CA VAL A 44 -3.35 5.65 -9.72
C VAL A 44 -2.31 4.56 -9.92
N VAL A 45 -1.13 4.94 -10.40
CA VAL A 45 0.04 4.08 -10.50
C VAL A 45 0.84 4.25 -9.22
N LEU A 46 1.14 3.13 -8.56
CA LEU A 46 2.03 3.11 -7.41
C LEU A 46 3.29 2.33 -7.75
N GLU A 47 4.42 2.88 -7.35
CA GLU A 47 5.64 2.13 -7.18
C GLU A 47 5.67 1.60 -5.73
N LEU A 48 5.81 0.29 -5.59
CA LEU A 48 5.70 -0.42 -4.32
C LEU A 48 6.99 -1.21 -4.07
N GLU A 49 7.56 -1.04 -2.89
CA GLU A 49 8.58 -1.93 -2.35
C GLU A 49 7.90 -3.13 -1.69
N SER A 50 8.23 -4.34 -2.15
CA SER A 50 7.88 -5.59 -1.50
C SER A 50 9.14 -6.29 -1.00
N ARG A 51 9.08 -6.89 0.19
CA ARG A 51 10.12 -7.80 0.67
C ARG A 51 9.60 -9.22 0.61
N VAL A 52 10.14 -9.99 -0.33
CA VAL A 52 9.83 -11.42 -0.48
C VAL A 52 11.15 -12.16 -0.39
N ASP A 53 11.21 -13.18 0.47
CA ASP A 53 12.41 -14.00 0.66
C ASP A 53 13.67 -13.19 1.03
N HIS A 54 13.53 -12.20 1.91
CA HIS A 54 14.60 -11.26 2.30
C HIS A 54 15.18 -10.41 1.16
N GLN A 55 14.63 -10.51 -0.05
CA GLN A 55 14.99 -9.66 -1.17
C GLN A 55 13.98 -8.52 -1.31
N LEU A 56 14.53 -7.32 -1.47
CA LEU A 56 13.77 -6.12 -1.76
C LEU A 56 13.48 -6.07 -3.25
N GLN A 57 12.20 -6.00 -3.59
CA GLN A 57 11.71 -5.94 -4.96
C GLN A 57 10.89 -4.68 -5.12
N VAL A 58 11.14 -3.94 -6.20
CA VAL A 58 10.33 -2.80 -6.61
C VAL A 58 9.38 -3.26 -7.69
N ILE A 59 8.09 -3.03 -7.48
CA ILE A 59 7.05 -3.32 -8.46
C ILE A 59 6.26 -2.06 -8.76
N GLU A 60 6.01 -1.82 -10.04
CA GLU A 60 5.04 -0.81 -10.47
C GLU A 60 3.69 -1.50 -10.69
N LYS A 61 2.62 -0.95 -10.10
CA LYS A 61 1.26 -1.43 -10.32
C LYS A 61 0.28 -0.28 -10.46
N SER A 62 -0.65 -0.43 -11.39
CA SER A 62 -1.80 0.47 -11.53
C SER A 62 -2.99 -0.06 -10.76
N PHE A 63 -3.68 0.84 -10.09
CA PHE A 63 -4.89 0.56 -9.32
C PHE A 63 -6.00 1.53 -9.72
N PRO A 64 -7.25 1.08 -9.82
CA PRO A 64 -8.36 1.99 -10.08
C PRO A 64 -8.55 2.97 -8.92
N ALA A 65 -9.02 4.18 -9.21
CA ALA A 65 -9.42 5.13 -8.18
C ALA A 65 -10.46 4.50 -7.24
N GLY A 66 -10.38 4.81 -5.94
CA GLY A 66 -11.20 4.13 -4.91
C GLY A 66 -10.75 2.71 -4.54
N TYR A 67 -9.63 2.20 -5.06
CA TYR A 67 -9.02 0.99 -4.52
C TYR A 67 -8.48 1.24 -3.11
N HIS A 68 -8.73 0.32 -2.18
CA HIS A 68 -8.37 0.50 -0.77
C HIS A 68 -7.23 -0.42 -0.35
N PHE A 69 -6.28 0.16 0.36
CA PHE A 69 -5.24 -0.55 1.09
C PHE A 69 -5.47 -0.43 2.59
N CYS A 70 -5.00 -1.39 3.37
CA CYS A 70 -4.92 -1.23 4.82
C CYS A 70 -3.63 -0.49 5.17
N ARG A 71 -3.69 0.64 5.86
CA ARG A 71 -2.48 1.29 6.38
C ARG A 71 -1.89 0.44 7.49
N ALA A 72 -0.62 0.06 7.34
CA ALA A 72 0.08 -0.73 8.35
C ALA A 72 0.66 0.23 9.40
N HIS A 73 0.17 0.18 10.63
CA HIS A 73 0.65 1.06 11.71
C HIS A 73 2.04 0.68 12.28
N HIS A 74 2.70 -0.33 11.72
CA HIS A 74 3.92 -0.88 12.30
C HIS A 74 5.14 -0.58 11.42
N ARG A 75 5.76 0.57 11.71
CA ARG A 75 7.19 0.77 11.48
C ARG A 75 7.93 -0.19 12.41
N TYR A 76 8.15 -1.42 11.98
CA TYR A 76 9.16 -2.26 12.63
C TYR A 76 10.52 -1.63 12.30
N LEU A 77 10.99 -0.78 13.22
CA LEU A 77 12.40 -0.37 13.36
C LEU A 77 13.24 -1.58 13.78
#